data_AF-A0ABD3HE56-F1
#
_entry.id   AF-A0ABD3HE56-F1
#
_cell.length_a   1.000
_cell.length_b   1.000
_cell.length_c   1.000
_cell.angle_alpha   90.00
_cell.angle_beta   90.00
_cell.angle_gamma   90.00
#
_symmetry.space_group_name_H-M   'P 1'
#
loop_
_entity.id
_entity.type
_entity.pdbx_description
1 polymer ?
#
loop_
_entity_poly.entity_id
_entity_poly.type
_entity_poly.pdbx_seq_one_letter_code
_entity_poly.pdbx_strand_id
1 'polypeptide(L)'
;MSGSGSEEVRACAQCSRAGVKLRCKDCSSVYYCDRECQKKGWKVHKPICKRIVALEKEAAGGGDEAVKQLNFLKSKEGSAAARAMFKEEFIEEICARIMANRIEKLVESRVAEVLEDLEADAGSLYGLPKSLQEMIPVPENLEQNWHEGLSKEETYVRLIDSFRLRRDDEYTFNGDICEFYGGGSPMPGFKYYLKQAKQKKVLPTWWTGEDDMKVKNTAMTHKWANLNYAVEASDIKDHYTPLDRPFETQILRMLAHVIAGPVDEC
;
A
#
# COMPACT_ATOMS: atom_id res chain seq x y z
N MET A 1 51.96 -2.71 3.75
CA MET A 1 50.67 -2.00 3.84
C MET A 1 50.23 -1.74 2.42
N SER A 2 49.23 -2.48 1.93
CA SER A 2 48.70 -2.32 0.57
C SER A 2 47.21 -2.13 0.72
N GLY A 3 46.77 -0.88 0.51
CA GLY A 3 45.41 -0.43 0.80
C GLY A 3 44.36 -1.18 0.00
N SER A 4 43.40 -1.79 0.70
CA SER A 4 42.19 -2.31 0.10
C SER A 4 41.34 -1.14 -0.40
N GLY A 5 41.38 -0.87 -1.70
CA GLY A 5 40.38 -0.04 -2.34
C GLY A 5 39.03 -0.73 -2.17
N SER A 6 38.16 -0.14 -1.36
CA SER A 6 36.78 -0.58 -1.22
C SER A 6 36.11 -0.48 -2.58
N GLU A 7 36.01 -1.59 -3.29
CA GLU A 7 35.32 -1.70 -4.58
C GLU A 7 33.86 -1.29 -4.33
N GLU A 8 33.49 -0.09 -4.76
CA GLU A 8 32.14 0.45 -4.55
C GLU A 8 31.14 -0.51 -5.16
N VAL A 9 30.45 -1.26 -4.30
CA VAL A 9 29.49 -2.28 -4.71
C VAL A 9 28.27 -1.57 -5.30
N ARG A 10 28.27 -1.42 -6.62
CA ARG A 10 27.15 -0.86 -7.38
C ARG A 10 26.02 -1.88 -7.43
N ALA A 11 24.80 -1.41 -7.18
CA ALA A 11 23.60 -2.24 -7.18
C ALA A 11 22.72 -1.98 -8.40
N CYS A 12 22.04 -3.01 -8.88
CA CYS A 12 21.04 -2.91 -9.93
C CYS A 12 19.86 -2.04 -9.47
N ALA A 13 19.52 -1.01 -10.25
CA ALA A 13 18.39 -0.14 -9.95
C ALA A 13 17.02 -0.83 -10.07
N GLN A 14 16.96 -2.03 -10.67
CA GLN A 14 15.72 -2.80 -10.85
C GLN A 14 15.55 -3.96 -9.85
N CYS A 15 16.62 -4.67 -9.52
CA CYS A 15 16.56 -5.89 -8.69
C CYS A 15 17.56 -5.90 -7.53
N SER A 16 18.26 -4.79 -7.31
CA SER A 16 19.18 -4.54 -6.19
C SER A 16 20.38 -5.48 -6.07
N ARG A 17 20.62 -6.38 -7.04
CA ARG A 17 21.83 -7.21 -7.08
C ARG A 17 23.09 -6.34 -7.14
N ALA A 18 24.02 -6.65 -6.26
CA ALA A 18 25.35 -6.07 -6.18
C ALA A 18 26.25 -6.49 -7.36
N GLY A 19 27.37 -5.78 -7.54
CA GLY A 19 28.42 -6.16 -8.50
C GLY A 19 28.07 -5.91 -9.96
N VAL A 20 27.14 -4.99 -10.23
CA VAL A 20 26.69 -4.71 -11.60
C VAL A 20 27.58 -3.72 -12.35
N LYS A 21 27.75 -3.95 -13.65
CA LYS A 21 28.63 -3.15 -14.53
C LYS A 21 27.90 -2.40 -15.64
N LEU A 22 26.71 -2.85 -16.04
CA LEU A 22 25.94 -2.18 -17.08
C LEU A 22 25.34 -0.89 -16.52
N ARG A 23 25.62 0.26 -17.14
CA ARG A 23 25.05 1.57 -16.76
C ARG A 23 24.12 2.10 -17.85
N CYS A 24 23.20 2.99 -17.46
CA CYS A 24 22.40 3.72 -18.45
C CYS A 24 23.33 4.51 -19.38
N LYS A 25 23.17 4.36 -20.70
CA LYS A 25 24.05 5.01 -21.69
C LYS A 25 23.89 6.53 -21.73
N ASP A 26 22.70 7.03 -21.41
CA ASP A 26 22.37 8.44 -21.55
C ASP A 26 22.85 9.26 -20.36
N CYS A 27 22.48 8.87 -19.12
CA CYS A 27 22.84 9.63 -17.92
C CYS A 27 24.03 9.08 -17.12
N SER A 28 24.49 7.85 -17.43
CA SER A 28 25.55 7.13 -16.69
C SER A 28 25.40 7.03 -15.17
N SER A 29 24.25 7.41 -14.61
CA SER A 29 24.05 7.61 -13.16
C SER A 29 23.39 6.43 -12.46
N VAL A 30 22.83 5.47 -13.19
CA VAL A 30 22.22 4.24 -12.65
C VAL A 30 22.79 3.00 -13.33
N TYR A 31 22.80 1.88 -12.60
CA TYR A 31 23.37 0.61 -13.03
C TYR A 31 22.31 -0.49 -13.05
N TYR A 32 22.49 -1.50 -13.90
CA TYR A 32 21.60 -2.64 -14.10
C TYR A 32 22.42 -3.93 -14.26
N CYS A 33 21.80 -5.09 -14.01
CA CYS A 33 22.43 -6.36 -14.34
C CYS A 33 22.65 -6.52 -15.85
N ASP A 34 21.61 -6.20 -16.62
CA ASP A 34 21.50 -6.46 -18.06
C ASP A 34 20.45 -5.53 -18.71
N ARG A 35 20.23 -5.71 -20.01
CA ARG A 35 19.24 -4.94 -20.78
C ARG A 35 17.80 -5.21 -20.35
N GLU A 36 17.49 -6.37 -19.79
CA GLU A 36 16.13 -6.67 -19.34
C GLU A 36 15.80 -5.90 -18.08
N CYS A 37 16.71 -5.89 -17.10
CA CYS A 37 16.60 -5.08 -15.90
C CYS A 37 16.49 -3.59 -16.24
N GLN A 38 17.26 -3.13 -17.24
CA GLN A 38 17.14 -1.74 -17.73
C GLN A 38 15.76 -1.45 -18.34
N LYS A 39 15.23 -2.34 -19.20
CA LYS A 39 13.89 -2.18 -19.80
C LYS A 39 12.78 -2.15 -18.74
N LYS A 40 12.84 -3.08 -17.78
CA LYS A 40 11.88 -3.16 -16.66
C LYS A 40 11.90 -1.89 -15.80
N GLY A 41 13.10 -1.36 -15.51
CA GLY A 41 13.26 -0.12 -14.72
C GLY A 41 13.11 1.17 -15.52
N TRP A 42 12.90 1.11 -16.83
CA TRP A 42 12.90 2.29 -17.69
C TRP A 42 11.71 3.22 -17.43
N LYS A 43 10.53 2.68 -17.12
CA LYS A 43 9.33 3.50 -16.82
C LYS A 43 9.60 4.50 -15.69
N VAL A 44 10.28 4.05 -14.63
CA VAL A 44 10.67 4.87 -13.48
C VAL A 44 11.88 5.75 -13.79
N HIS A 45 12.87 5.20 -14.49
CA HIS A 45 14.14 5.91 -14.71
C HIS A 45 14.05 7.00 -15.77
N LYS A 46 13.22 6.84 -16.81
CA LYS A 46 13.12 7.74 -17.97
C LYS A 46 13.00 9.23 -17.61
N PRO A 47 12.09 9.67 -16.70
CA PRO A 47 11.98 11.09 -16.37
C PRO A 47 13.22 11.62 -15.62
N ILE A 48 13.78 10.84 -14.69
CA ILE A 48 15.01 11.18 -13.96
C ILE A 48 16.20 11.26 -14.93
N CYS A 49 16.30 10.31 -15.86
CA CYS A 49 17.34 10.27 -16.88
C CYS A 49 17.35 11.54 -17.73
N LYS A 50 16.17 11.98 -18.20
CA LYS A 50 16.03 13.22 -18.97
C LYS A 50 16.46 14.45 -18.17
N ARG A 51 16.11 14.52 -16.89
CA ARG A 51 16.47 15.65 -16.02
C ARG A 51 17.98 15.71 -15.76
N ILE A 52 18.63 14.58 -15.51
CA ILE A 52 20.09 14.50 -15.34
C ILE A 52 20.80 14.96 -16.62
N VAL A 53 20.38 14.45 -17.79
CA VAL A 53 21.01 14.82 -19.08
C VAL A 53 20.83 16.32 -19.39
N ALA A 54 19.69 16.92 -19.02
CA ALA A 54 19.47 18.36 -19.17
C ALA A 54 20.40 19.17 -18.25
N LEU A 55 20.47 18.79 -16.97
CA LEU A 55 21.33 19.46 -15.98
C LEU A 55 22.82 19.32 -16.29
N GLU A 56 23.26 18.19 -16.85
CA GLU A 56 24.66 18.01 -17.29
C GLU A 56 25.03 18.97 -18.43
N LYS A 57 24.09 19.22 -19.35
CA LYS A 57 24.29 20.19 -20.44
C LYS A 57 24.32 21.63 -19.91
N GLU A 58 23.43 21.97 -18.98
CA GLU A 58 23.39 23.29 -18.34
C GLU A 58 24.64 23.56 -17.47
N ALA A 59 25.11 22.54 -16.74
CA ALA A 59 26.35 22.60 -15.97
C ALA A 59 27.58 22.76 -16.87
N ALA A 60 27.63 22.07 -18.01
CA ALA A 60 28.69 22.25 -19.01
C ALA A 60 28.70 23.67 -19.63
N GLY A 61 27.57 24.39 -19.57
CA GLY A 61 27.43 25.78 -19.98
C GLY A 61 27.77 26.82 -18.89
N GLY A 62 28.30 26.40 -17.73
CA GLY A 62 28.71 27.30 -16.64
C GLY A 62 27.61 27.65 -15.63
N GLY A 63 26.49 26.91 -15.60
CA GLY A 63 25.41 27.13 -14.63
C GLY A 63 25.72 26.53 -13.25
N ASP A 64 26.22 27.34 -12.31
CA ASP A 64 26.50 26.93 -10.92
C ASP A 64 25.28 26.32 -10.20
N GLU A 65 24.08 26.81 -10.50
CA GLU A 65 22.83 26.27 -9.94
C GLU A 65 22.50 24.87 -10.49
N ALA A 66 22.79 24.63 -11.77
CA ALA A 66 22.63 23.31 -12.37
C ALA A 66 23.63 22.29 -11.78
N VAL A 67 24.86 22.74 -11.46
CA VAL A 67 25.86 21.91 -10.76
C VAL A 67 25.37 21.50 -9.37
N LYS A 68 24.79 22.42 -8.60
CA LYS A 68 24.20 22.12 -7.27
C LYS A 68 23.05 21.12 -7.38
N GLN A 69 22.14 21.32 -8.32
CA GLN A 69 21.01 20.42 -8.56
C GLN A 69 21.45 19.04 -9.04
N LEU A 70 22.50 18.96 -9.88
CA LEU A 70 23.09 17.72 -10.34
C LEU A 70 23.76 16.95 -9.19
N ASN A 71 24.52 17.64 -8.34
CA ASN A 71 25.16 17.06 -7.17
C ASN A 71 24.13 16.55 -6.16
N PHE A 72 23.04 17.28 -5.96
CA PHE A 72 21.92 16.84 -5.14
C PHE A 72 21.28 15.57 -5.74
N LEU A 73 20.89 15.56 -7.01
CA LEU A 73 20.27 14.39 -7.66
C LEU A 73 21.16 13.15 -7.72
N LYS A 74 22.48 13.32 -7.75
CA LYS A 74 23.47 12.23 -7.68
C LYS A 74 23.80 11.79 -6.25
N SER A 75 23.38 12.53 -5.23
CA SER A 75 23.58 12.16 -3.81
C SER A 75 22.61 11.06 -3.37
N LYS A 76 22.91 10.38 -2.25
CA LYS A 76 22.00 9.38 -1.66
C LYS A 76 20.65 10.00 -1.31
N GLU A 77 20.67 11.22 -0.78
CA GLU A 77 19.49 11.98 -0.34
C GLU A 77 18.67 12.46 -1.53
N GLY A 78 19.30 13.01 -2.58
CA GLY A 78 18.56 13.46 -3.76
C GLY A 78 18.14 12.32 -4.68
N SER A 79 18.81 11.15 -4.65
CA SER A 79 18.30 9.94 -5.30
C SER A 79 17.07 9.38 -4.56
N ALA A 80 17.07 9.42 -3.22
CA ALA A 80 15.91 9.07 -2.40
C ALA A 80 14.77 10.09 -2.55
N ALA A 81 15.08 11.38 -2.58
CA ALA A 81 14.11 12.45 -2.79
C ALA A 81 13.55 12.45 -4.21
N ALA A 82 14.37 12.23 -5.25
CA ALA A 82 13.88 12.08 -6.63
C ALA A 82 12.97 10.86 -6.78
N ARG A 83 13.28 9.75 -6.09
CA ARG A 83 12.32 8.62 -5.97
C ARG A 83 11.04 9.08 -5.27
N ALA A 84 11.13 9.82 -4.17
CA ALA A 84 9.97 10.32 -3.42
C ALA A 84 9.21 11.48 -4.08
N MET A 85 9.77 12.17 -5.08
CA MET A 85 9.18 13.34 -5.77
C MET A 85 8.42 12.97 -7.05
N PHE A 86 8.58 11.74 -7.57
CA PHE A 86 7.75 11.20 -8.66
C PHE A 86 6.52 10.43 -8.12
N LYS A 87 5.90 10.92 -7.04
CA LYS A 87 4.64 10.39 -6.48
C LYS A 87 3.49 10.58 -7.48
N GLU A 88 2.53 9.66 -7.64
CA GLU A 88 1.94 8.80 -6.60
C GLU A 88 1.61 7.34 -7.01
N GLU A 89 1.44 6.98 -8.29
CA GLU A 89 0.86 5.66 -8.66
C GLU A 89 1.82 4.46 -8.79
N PHE A 90 3.15 4.66 -8.85
CA PHE A 90 4.07 3.61 -9.37
C PHE A 90 5.13 3.08 -8.39
N ILE A 91 5.26 3.66 -7.18
CA ILE A 91 6.29 3.27 -6.19
C ILE A 91 5.78 2.24 -5.19
N GLU A 92 4.48 2.21 -4.88
CA GLU A 92 3.91 1.15 -4.03
C GLU A 92 4.05 -0.23 -4.70
N GLU A 93 3.77 -0.34 -6.01
CA GLU A 93 3.89 -1.59 -6.78
C GLU A 93 5.33 -2.16 -6.83
N ILE A 94 6.35 -1.29 -6.91
CA ILE A 94 7.76 -1.71 -7.01
C ILE A 94 8.40 -1.90 -5.64
N CYS A 95 8.06 -1.06 -4.66
CA CYS A 95 8.47 -1.27 -3.27
C CYS A 95 7.83 -2.53 -2.69
N ALA A 96 6.55 -2.82 -3.00
CA ALA A 96 5.90 -4.08 -2.69
C ALA A 96 6.58 -5.27 -3.38
N ARG A 97 6.94 -5.18 -4.67
CA ARG A 97 7.68 -6.26 -5.37
C ARG A 97 9.11 -6.49 -4.89
N ILE A 98 9.84 -5.44 -4.52
CA ILE A 98 11.22 -5.54 -4.01
C ILE A 98 11.21 -6.00 -2.54
N MET A 99 10.23 -5.56 -1.73
CA MET A 99 10.03 -6.09 -0.39
C MET A 99 9.56 -7.54 -0.45
N ALA A 100 8.58 -7.90 -1.27
CA ALA A 100 8.12 -9.29 -1.44
C ALA A 100 9.24 -10.25 -1.88
N ASN A 101 10.08 -9.89 -2.87
CA ASN A 101 11.19 -10.77 -3.32
C ASN A 101 12.38 -10.85 -2.34
N ARG A 102 12.60 -9.80 -1.53
CA ARG A 102 13.69 -9.77 -0.53
C ARG A 102 13.23 -10.39 0.79
N ILE A 103 11.95 -10.26 1.11
CA ILE A 103 11.25 -10.94 2.20
C ILE A 103 11.17 -12.42 1.85
N GLU A 104 10.67 -12.89 0.70
CA GLU A 104 10.65 -14.33 0.34
C GLU A 104 12.00 -15.03 0.51
N LYS A 105 13.11 -14.45 -0.01
CA LYS A 105 14.43 -15.08 0.12
C LYS A 105 15.07 -14.97 1.51
N LEU A 106 14.75 -13.92 2.27
CA LEU A 106 15.18 -13.80 3.67
C LEU A 106 14.26 -14.58 4.60
N VAL A 107 13.00 -14.80 4.22
CA VAL A 107 11.98 -15.59 4.90
C VAL A 107 12.29 -17.05 4.64
N GLU A 108 12.46 -17.57 3.43
CA GLU A 108 12.88 -18.98 3.20
C GLU A 108 14.17 -19.36 3.95
N SER A 109 15.17 -18.48 3.96
CA SER A 109 16.45 -18.72 4.66
C SER A 109 16.34 -18.60 6.18
N ARG A 110 15.43 -17.77 6.71
CA ARG A 110 15.26 -17.56 8.16
C ARG A 110 14.14 -18.41 8.75
N VAL A 111 13.11 -18.75 7.97
CA VAL A 111 12.02 -19.69 8.24
C VAL A 111 12.57 -21.11 8.36
N ALA A 112 13.56 -21.51 7.55
CA ALA A 112 14.23 -22.80 7.75
C ALA A 112 15.03 -22.89 9.08
N GLU A 113 15.51 -21.76 9.60
CA GLU A 113 16.26 -21.67 10.87
C GLU A 113 15.34 -21.41 12.09
N VAL A 114 14.17 -20.82 11.87
CA VAL A 114 13.25 -20.35 12.92
C VAL A 114 12.00 -21.25 13.06
N LEU A 115 11.68 -22.11 12.08
CA LEU A 115 10.57 -23.07 12.18
C LEU A 115 10.77 -24.15 13.25
N GLU A 116 12.00 -24.44 13.67
CA GLU A 116 12.21 -25.32 14.84
C GLU A 116 11.84 -24.62 16.17
N ASP A 117 11.78 -23.28 16.19
CA ASP A 117 11.54 -22.47 17.39
C ASP A 117 10.16 -21.75 17.44
N LEU A 118 9.47 -21.55 16.30
CA LEU A 118 8.25 -20.73 16.19
C LEU A 118 6.90 -21.48 16.12
N GLU A 119 6.85 -22.81 16.22
CA GLU A 119 5.54 -23.50 16.36
C GLU A 119 4.81 -23.16 17.68
N ALA A 120 5.44 -22.38 18.56
CA ALA A 120 4.88 -22.05 19.88
C ALA A 120 3.98 -20.80 19.93
N ASP A 121 4.07 -19.81 19.03
CA ASP A 121 3.51 -18.47 19.34
C ASP A 121 3.00 -17.62 18.14
N ALA A 122 2.53 -18.22 17.05
CA ALA A 122 1.96 -17.45 15.92
C ALA A 122 0.43 -17.40 15.94
N GLY A 123 -0.12 -16.30 16.48
CA GLY A 123 -1.53 -15.96 16.36
C GLY A 123 -1.80 -14.45 16.37
N SER A 124 -2.28 -13.92 15.23
CA SER A 124 -3.08 -12.68 15.06
C SER A 124 -2.42 -11.31 15.31
N LEU A 125 -2.57 -10.41 14.31
CA LEU A 125 -2.73 -8.94 14.32
C LEU A 125 -1.92 -7.99 15.26
N TYR A 126 -1.09 -8.48 16.18
CA TYR A 126 -0.52 -7.69 17.29
C TYR A 126 1.00 -7.48 17.23
N GLY A 127 1.59 -7.41 16.02
CA GLY A 127 3.03 -7.22 15.83
C GLY A 127 3.58 -5.78 15.99
N LEU A 128 2.76 -4.81 16.43
CA LEU A 128 3.19 -3.41 16.58
C LEU A 128 3.73 -3.11 17.99
N PRO A 129 4.72 -2.20 18.14
CA PRO A 129 5.18 -1.74 19.45
C PRO A 129 4.03 -1.10 20.24
N LYS A 130 3.87 -1.46 21.53
CA LYS A 130 2.83 -0.94 22.45
C LYS A 130 2.62 0.58 22.39
N SER A 131 3.70 1.35 22.23
CA SER A 131 3.66 2.82 22.15
C SER A 131 2.89 3.38 20.94
N LEU A 132 2.76 2.61 19.86
CA LEU A 132 1.95 2.96 18.68
C LEU A 132 0.52 2.45 18.79
N GLN A 133 0.29 1.32 19.47
CA GLN A 133 -1.05 0.86 19.86
C GLN A 133 -1.72 1.83 20.84
N GLU A 134 -0.97 2.50 21.71
CA GLU A 134 -1.48 3.50 22.66
C GLU A 134 -1.89 4.83 22.00
N MET A 135 -1.43 5.12 20.77
CA MET A 135 -1.78 6.34 20.03
C MET A 135 -3.02 6.20 19.12
N ILE A 136 -3.48 4.98 18.86
CA ILE A 136 -4.70 4.70 18.10
C ILE A 136 -5.70 4.08 19.07
N PRO A 137 -6.80 4.76 19.43
CA PRO A 137 -7.81 4.15 20.28
C PRO A 137 -8.44 2.99 19.51
N VAL A 138 -7.96 1.77 19.77
CA VAL A 138 -8.61 0.55 19.31
C VAL A 138 -9.86 0.38 20.17
N PRO A 139 -11.07 0.40 19.61
CA PRO A 139 -12.26 0.16 20.39
C PRO A 139 -12.21 -1.25 20.96
N GLU A 140 -12.29 -1.38 22.29
CA GLU A 140 -12.54 -2.68 22.90
C GLU A 140 -13.84 -3.25 22.33
N ASN A 141 -13.84 -4.54 21.98
CA ASN A 141 -15.03 -5.22 21.44
C ASN A 141 -15.57 -4.59 20.14
N LEU A 142 -14.67 -4.18 19.22
CA LEU A 142 -15.04 -3.58 17.94
C LEU A 142 -16.08 -4.41 17.17
N GLU A 143 -15.93 -5.73 17.17
CA GLU A 143 -16.83 -6.67 16.51
C GLU A 143 -18.27 -6.66 17.08
N GLN A 144 -18.47 -6.18 18.33
CA GLN A 144 -19.78 -5.98 18.95
C GLN A 144 -20.26 -4.51 18.90
N ASN A 145 -19.36 -3.53 18.93
CA ASN A 145 -19.72 -2.13 19.21
C ASN A 145 -19.43 -1.14 18.07
N TRP A 146 -18.98 -1.59 16.90
CA TRP A 146 -18.70 -0.69 15.75
C TRP A 146 -19.91 0.12 15.26
N HIS A 147 -21.13 -0.24 15.66
CA HIS A 147 -22.37 0.45 15.31
C HIS A 147 -22.95 1.28 16.46
N GLU A 148 -22.27 1.36 17.61
CA GLU A 148 -22.79 2.04 18.80
C GLU A 148 -22.96 3.55 18.56
N GLY A 149 -24.08 4.10 19.02
CA GLY A 149 -24.41 5.52 18.83
C GLY A 149 -24.80 5.93 17.41
N LEU A 150 -24.86 4.99 16.45
CA LEU A 150 -25.21 5.27 15.05
C LEU A 150 -26.68 4.98 14.75
N SER A 151 -27.24 5.75 13.83
CA SER A 151 -28.48 5.38 13.15
C SER A 151 -28.27 4.14 12.26
N LYS A 152 -29.37 3.49 11.85
CA LYS A 152 -29.31 2.37 10.91
C LYS A 152 -28.64 2.77 9.59
N GLU A 153 -28.95 3.95 9.07
CA GLU A 153 -28.39 4.44 7.81
C GLU A 153 -26.89 4.70 7.91
N GLU A 154 -26.44 5.36 8.98
CA GLU A 154 -25.00 5.54 9.24
C GLU A 154 -24.27 4.20 9.40
N THR A 155 -24.91 3.23 10.06
CA THR A 155 -24.37 1.87 10.20
C THR A 155 -24.18 1.20 8.83
N TYR A 156 -25.13 1.39 7.91
CA TYR A 156 -25.00 0.89 6.53
C TYR A 156 -23.85 1.54 5.80
N VAL A 157 -23.75 2.87 5.86
CA VAL A 157 -22.67 3.65 5.24
C VAL A 157 -21.31 3.16 5.76
N ARG A 158 -21.17 3.03 7.09
CA ARG A 158 -19.95 2.57 7.74
C ARG A 158 -19.56 1.15 7.30
N LEU A 159 -20.52 0.23 7.20
CA LEU A 159 -20.27 -1.12 6.69
C LEU A 159 -19.82 -1.12 5.22
N ILE A 160 -20.46 -0.29 4.39
CA ILE A 160 -20.12 -0.15 2.96
C ILE A 160 -18.71 0.42 2.81
N ASP A 161 -18.35 1.46 3.55
CA ASP A 161 -17.02 2.07 3.49
C ASP A 161 -15.93 1.13 4.01
N SER A 162 -16.23 0.26 5.00
CA SER A 162 -15.30 -0.83 5.39
C SER A 162 -15.00 -1.78 4.23
N PHE A 163 -16.02 -2.11 3.43
CA PHE A 163 -15.83 -2.95 2.23
C PHE A 163 -15.08 -2.20 1.13
N ARG A 164 -15.36 -0.91 0.92
CA ARG A 164 -14.63 -0.11 -0.09
C ARG A 164 -13.15 0.00 0.26
N LEU A 165 -12.81 0.28 1.52
CA LEU A 165 -11.42 0.28 2.00
C LEU A 165 -10.77 -1.10 1.88
N ARG A 166 -11.48 -2.18 2.17
CA ARG A 166 -10.96 -3.53 1.99
C ARG A 166 -10.53 -3.79 0.55
N ARG A 167 -11.34 -3.38 -0.41
CA ARG A 167 -11.05 -3.58 -1.84
C ARG A 167 -9.94 -2.67 -2.35
N ASP A 168 -9.87 -1.45 -1.83
CA ASP A 168 -8.75 -0.53 -2.07
C ASP A 168 -7.43 -1.12 -1.54
N ASP A 169 -7.44 -1.66 -0.31
CA ASP A 169 -6.30 -2.35 0.28
C ASP A 169 -5.94 -3.62 -0.53
N GLU A 170 -6.89 -4.48 -0.91
CA GLU A 170 -6.63 -5.67 -1.75
C GLU A 170 -6.02 -5.30 -3.11
N TYR A 171 -6.53 -4.25 -3.77
CA TYR A 171 -5.96 -3.74 -5.00
C TYR A 171 -4.52 -3.22 -4.78
N THR A 172 -4.31 -2.47 -3.71
CA THR A 172 -3.01 -1.86 -3.38
C THR A 172 -1.96 -2.90 -2.99
N PHE A 173 -2.32 -3.91 -2.19
CA PHE A 173 -1.36 -4.87 -1.63
C PHE A 173 -1.22 -6.16 -2.47
N ASN A 174 -2.30 -6.65 -3.08
CA ASN A 174 -2.27 -7.91 -3.85
C ASN A 174 -2.27 -7.67 -5.37
N GLY A 175 -2.57 -6.45 -5.83
CA GLY A 175 -2.73 -6.16 -7.25
C GLY A 175 -4.01 -6.75 -7.85
N ASP A 176 -4.95 -7.19 -7.00
CA ASP A 176 -6.23 -7.74 -7.42
C ASP A 176 -7.09 -6.64 -8.04
N ILE A 177 -7.36 -6.74 -9.35
CA ILE A 177 -8.25 -5.81 -10.03
C ILE A 177 -9.67 -6.06 -9.51
N CYS A 178 -10.10 -5.28 -8.51
CA CYS A 178 -11.45 -5.37 -7.99
C CYS A 178 -12.47 -4.70 -8.93
N GLU A 179 -13.75 -4.97 -8.68
CA GLU A 179 -14.82 -4.65 -9.62
C GLU A 179 -14.95 -3.14 -9.90
N PHE A 180 -14.51 -2.29 -8.95
CA PHE A 180 -14.48 -0.83 -9.07
C PHE A 180 -13.55 -0.33 -10.19
N TYR A 181 -12.40 -0.99 -10.40
CA TYR A 181 -11.40 -0.58 -11.40
C TYR A 181 -11.51 -1.38 -12.69
N GLY A 182 -12.06 -2.60 -12.63
CA GLY A 182 -12.24 -3.50 -13.77
C GLY A 182 -13.54 -3.30 -14.56
N GLY A 183 -14.41 -2.37 -14.17
CA GLY A 183 -15.72 -2.16 -14.79
C GLY A 183 -16.72 -3.30 -14.51
N GLY A 184 -16.47 -4.10 -13.47
CA GLY A 184 -17.34 -5.17 -13.01
C GLY A 184 -18.46 -4.66 -12.11
N SER A 185 -19.48 -5.49 -11.86
CA SER A 185 -20.47 -5.15 -10.83
C SER A 185 -19.86 -5.41 -9.44
N PRO A 186 -19.90 -4.46 -8.50
CA PRO A 186 -19.35 -4.62 -7.15
C PRO A 186 -20.24 -5.46 -6.22
N MET A 187 -21.48 -5.73 -6.65
CA MET A 187 -22.50 -6.36 -5.83
C MET A 187 -22.21 -7.82 -5.45
N PRO A 188 -21.64 -8.68 -6.31
CA PRO A 188 -21.24 -10.04 -5.92
C PRO A 188 -20.23 -10.04 -4.77
N GLY A 189 -19.17 -9.22 -4.87
CA GLY A 189 -18.18 -9.03 -3.82
C GLY A 189 -18.81 -8.53 -2.52
N PHE A 190 -19.67 -7.52 -2.60
CA PHE A 190 -20.35 -6.99 -1.41
C PHE A 190 -21.31 -8.00 -0.76
N LYS A 191 -22.05 -8.79 -1.56
CA LYS A 191 -22.89 -9.89 -1.05
C LYS A 191 -22.07 -10.94 -0.32
N TYR A 192 -20.88 -11.27 -0.83
CA TYR A 192 -19.97 -12.19 -0.16
C TYR A 192 -19.48 -11.61 1.16
N TYR A 193 -19.07 -10.33 1.18
CA TYR A 193 -18.67 -9.64 2.40
C TYR A 193 -19.77 -9.61 3.48
N LEU A 194 -21.02 -9.32 3.09
CA LEU A 194 -22.18 -9.40 3.99
C LEU A 194 -22.41 -10.82 4.53
N LYS A 195 -22.21 -11.85 3.71
CA LYS A 195 -22.31 -13.25 4.14
C LYS A 195 -21.26 -13.56 5.21
N GLN A 196 -20.02 -13.09 5.04
CA GLN A 196 -18.95 -13.27 6.04
C GLN A 196 -19.28 -12.56 7.36
N ALA A 197 -19.77 -11.32 7.29
CA ALA A 197 -20.16 -10.56 8.48
C ALA A 197 -21.25 -11.28 9.30
N LYS A 198 -22.20 -11.94 8.62
CA LYS A 198 -23.23 -12.79 9.26
C LYS A 198 -22.66 -14.04 9.90
N GLN A 199 -21.79 -14.76 9.18
CA GLN A 199 -21.17 -15.99 9.67
C GLN A 199 -20.35 -15.75 10.93
N LYS A 200 -19.64 -14.61 10.96
CA LYS A 200 -18.85 -14.16 12.12
C LYS A 200 -19.66 -13.44 13.20
N LYS A 201 -20.97 -13.27 13.00
CA LYS A 201 -21.91 -12.61 13.94
C LYS A 201 -21.49 -11.19 14.34
N VAL A 202 -20.91 -10.44 13.39
CA VAL A 202 -20.42 -9.06 13.58
C VAL A 202 -21.53 -8.03 13.36
N LEU A 203 -22.63 -8.42 12.70
CA LEU A 203 -23.74 -7.51 12.43
C LEU A 203 -24.53 -7.18 13.72
N PRO A 204 -25.08 -5.95 13.81
CA PRO A 204 -25.89 -5.53 14.94
C PRO A 204 -27.03 -6.50 15.27
N THR A 205 -27.40 -6.60 16.54
CA THR A 205 -28.50 -7.47 17.01
C THR A 205 -29.86 -7.13 16.39
N TRP A 206 -30.07 -5.88 16.01
CA TRP A 206 -31.28 -5.42 15.33
C TRP A 206 -31.30 -5.71 13.83
N TRP A 207 -30.22 -6.27 13.27
CA TRP A 207 -30.08 -6.50 11.84
C TRP A 207 -30.93 -7.69 11.36
N THR A 208 -31.73 -7.45 10.34
CA THR A 208 -32.66 -8.42 9.76
C THR A 208 -32.43 -8.63 8.26
N GLY A 209 -33.20 -9.55 7.66
CA GLY A 209 -33.21 -9.73 6.20
C GLY A 209 -33.73 -8.50 5.44
N GLU A 210 -34.50 -7.62 6.08
CA GLU A 210 -34.89 -6.34 5.47
C GLU A 210 -33.70 -5.38 5.41
N ASP A 211 -32.88 -5.36 6.46
CA ASP A 211 -31.69 -4.51 6.53
C ASP A 211 -30.63 -4.95 5.50
N ASP A 212 -30.55 -6.25 5.15
CA ASP A 212 -29.78 -6.71 3.99
C ASP A 212 -30.20 -6.02 2.69
N MET A 213 -31.51 -5.95 2.43
CA MET A 213 -32.02 -5.34 1.20
C MET A 213 -31.74 -3.84 1.20
N LYS A 214 -31.91 -3.19 2.36
CA LYS A 214 -31.64 -1.76 2.53
C LYS A 214 -30.16 -1.45 2.31
N VAL A 215 -29.23 -2.16 2.97
CA VAL A 215 -27.78 -1.90 2.78
C VAL A 215 -27.35 -2.14 1.34
N LYS A 216 -27.87 -3.18 0.66
CA LYS A 216 -27.57 -3.45 -0.75
C LYS A 216 -28.11 -2.35 -1.67
N ASN A 217 -29.27 -1.77 -1.36
CA ASN A 217 -29.81 -0.64 -2.09
C ASN A 217 -28.97 0.63 -1.83
N THR A 218 -28.69 0.95 -0.56
CA THR A 218 -27.83 2.06 -0.15
C THR A 218 -26.47 1.99 -0.86
N ALA A 219 -25.86 0.81 -0.92
CA ALA A 219 -24.59 0.58 -1.60
C ALA A 219 -24.60 0.95 -3.11
N MET A 220 -25.77 1.04 -3.75
CA MET A 220 -25.88 1.39 -5.17
C MET A 220 -26.43 2.79 -5.42
N THR A 221 -27.17 3.36 -4.47
CA THR A 221 -27.91 4.62 -4.67
C THR A 221 -27.46 5.76 -3.77
N HIS A 222 -26.70 5.49 -2.71
CA HIS A 222 -26.25 6.52 -1.79
C HIS A 222 -25.34 7.52 -2.50
N LYS A 223 -25.30 8.77 -2.03
CA LYS A 223 -24.49 9.82 -2.67
C LYS A 223 -22.99 9.67 -2.39
N TRP A 224 -22.67 9.14 -1.21
CA TRP A 224 -21.30 8.98 -0.73
C TRP A 224 -20.82 7.52 -0.83
N ALA A 225 -21.31 6.64 0.04
CA ALA A 225 -21.04 5.21 0.07
C ALA A 225 -21.69 4.43 -1.09
N ASN A 226 -21.30 4.76 -2.32
CA ASN A 226 -21.77 4.15 -3.55
C ASN A 226 -20.68 3.29 -4.16
N LEU A 227 -20.98 2.01 -4.29
CA LEU A 227 -20.07 1.01 -4.82
C LEU A 227 -19.80 1.17 -6.32
N ASN A 228 -20.50 2.03 -7.06
CA ASN A 228 -20.12 2.26 -8.46
C ASN A 228 -18.90 3.18 -8.61
N TYR A 229 -18.38 3.74 -7.51
CA TYR A 229 -17.26 4.67 -7.52
C TYR A 229 -16.16 4.19 -6.58
N ALA A 230 -14.94 4.15 -7.11
CA ALA A 230 -13.73 3.92 -6.32
C ALA A 230 -13.58 4.95 -5.20
N VAL A 231 -12.80 4.61 -4.18
CA VAL A 231 -12.52 5.49 -3.05
C VAL A 231 -11.08 5.32 -2.62
N GLU A 232 -10.43 6.41 -2.28
CA GLU A 232 -9.12 6.38 -1.63
C GLU A 232 -9.28 6.51 -0.11
N ALA A 233 -8.29 6.02 0.64
CA ALA A 233 -8.27 6.18 2.09
C ALA A 233 -8.30 7.66 2.55
N SER A 234 -7.75 8.57 1.73
CA SER A 234 -7.82 10.03 1.89
C SER A 234 -9.26 10.54 1.84
N ASP A 235 -10.05 10.10 0.83
CA ASP A 235 -11.45 10.50 0.69
C ASP A 235 -12.27 10.09 1.91
N ILE A 236 -12.07 8.85 2.39
CA ILE A 236 -12.73 8.35 3.60
C ILE A 236 -12.38 9.23 4.80
N LYS A 237 -11.09 9.54 4.98
CA LYS A 237 -10.63 10.39 6.08
C LYS A 237 -11.29 11.77 6.02
N ASP A 238 -11.36 12.38 4.85
CA ASP A 238 -11.95 13.70 4.65
C ASP A 238 -13.47 13.70 4.88
N HIS A 239 -14.15 12.59 4.58
CA HIS A 239 -15.57 12.44 4.88
C HIS A 239 -15.87 12.38 6.38
N TYR A 240 -15.05 11.66 7.14
CA TYR A 240 -15.30 11.40 8.56
C TYR A 240 -14.66 12.40 9.53
N THR A 241 -13.63 13.12 9.11
CA THR A 241 -12.97 14.14 9.95
C THR A 241 -13.94 15.25 10.41
N PRO A 242 -14.80 15.83 9.54
CA PRO A 242 -15.80 16.82 9.95
C PRO A 242 -16.86 16.30 10.94
N LEU A 243 -16.99 14.98 11.07
CA LEU A 243 -17.93 14.32 11.98
C LEU A 243 -17.31 14.03 13.36
N ASP A 244 -16.13 14.58 13.65
CA ASP A 244 -15.34 14.32 14.86
C ASP A 244 -14.94 12.83 15.00
N ARG A 245 -14.66 12.18 13.87
CA ARG A 245 -14.21 10.78 13.78
C ARG A 245 -12.85 10.66 13.06
N PRO A 246 -11.76 11.23 13.61
CA PRO A 246 -10.47 11.30 12.92
C PRO A 246 -9.77 9.93 12.73
N PHE A 247 -10.17 8.91 13.51
CA PHE A 247 -9.61 7.55 13.43
C PHE A 247 -10.51 6.59 12.64
N GLU A 248 -11.57 7.09 12.00
CA GLU A 248 -12.59 6.26 11.38
C GLU A 248 -12.01 5.36 10.30
N THR A 249 -11.11 5.86 9.45
CA THR A 249 -10.43 5.08 8.42
C THR A 249 -9.77 3.82 8.99
N GLN A 250 -9.14 3.92 10.17
CA GLN A 250 -8.48 2.77 10.81
C GLN A 250 -9.49 1.80 11.42
N ILE A 251 -10.55 2.33 12.05
CA ILE A 251 -11.64 1.52 12.61
C ILE A 251 -12.33 0.71 11.50
N LEU A 252 -12.58 1.32 10.35
CA LEU A 252 -13.18 0.68 9.18
C LEU A 252 -12.28 -0.44 8.62
N ARG A 253 -10.96 -0.23 8.55
CA ARG A 253 -10.00 -1.27 8.17
C ARG A 253 -9.99 -2.43 9.15
N MET A 254 -10.05 -2.15 10.45
CA MET A 254 -10.13 -3.19 11.48
C MET A 254 -11.44 -3.97 11.39
N LEU A 255 -12.57 -3.30 11.16
CA LEU A 255 -13.86 -3.96 10.91
C LEU A 255 -13.78 -4.86 9.68
N ALA A 256 -13.15 -4.40 8.61
CA ALA A 256 -12.94 -5.20 7.41
C ALA A 256 -12.06 -6.43 7.63
N HIS A 257 -11.01 -6.28 8.43
CA HIS A 257 -10.19 -7.41 8.86
C HIS A 257 -11.02 -8.43 9.66
N VAL A 258 -11.80 -7.96 10.64
CA VAL A 258 -12.70 -8.84 11.43
C VAL A 258 -13.65 -9.59 10.50
N ILE A 259 -14.25 -8.93 9.50
CA ILE A 259 -15.22 -9.55 8.58
C ILE A 259 -14.55 -10.49 7.58
N ALA A 260 -13.56 -10.03 6.82
CA ALA A 260 -13.00 -10.77 5.68
C ALA A 260 -11.71 -11.54 5.99
N GLY A 261 -11.11 -11.36 7.17
CA GLY A 261 -9.85 -12.01 7.56
C GLY A 261 -8.62 -11.23 7.10
N PRO A 262 -7.42 -11.82 7.13
CA PRO A 262 -6.21 -11.23 6.56
C PRO A 262 -6.38 -10.96 5.04
N VAL A 263 -5.59 -10.03 4.49
CA VAL A 263 -5.64 -9.69 3.05
C VAL A 263 -4.91 -10.75 2.20
N ASP A 264 -4.05 -11.54 2.84
CA ASP A 264 -3.13 -12.54 2.28
C ASP A 264 -3.69 -13.98 2.25
N GLU A 265 -4.89 -14.23 2.80
CA GLU A 265 -5.51 -15.57 2.88
C GLU A 265 -6.75 -15.75 1.98
N CYS A 266 -7.00 -14.85 1.01
CA CYS A 266 -8.17 -14.90 0.12
C CYS A 266 -7.94 -15.67 -1.19
#